data_AF-A0A368FVY7-F1
#
_entry.id   AF-A0A368FVY7-F1
#
_cell.length_a   1.000
_cell.length_b   1.000
_cell.length_c   1.000
_cell.angle_alpha   90.00
_cell.angle_beta   90.00
_cell.angle_gamma   90.00
#
_symmetry.space_group_name_H-M   'P 1'
#
loop_
_entity.id
_entity.type
_entity.pdbx_description
1 polymer ?
#
loop_
_entity_poly.entity_id
_entity_poly.type
_entity_poly.pdbx_seq_one_letter_code
_entity_poly.pdbx_strand_id
1 'polypeptide(L)'
;MGMEEPPKVDHIDIPPSAIEQMIEGMEEQDDKLDEDAAEKTFIMAVDPSDGFDRETLVARFPVSMTTMLRKVAKAYLHVYLYVEEALPEPETVEVVVHERRLNGDVGDAVATKTVTLQRSTKVVVPLKSSDVERWWRSDPILGLYVVAMLNGQNIAVHPQEDRHARHVSLFFSLFL
;
A
#
# COMPACT_ATOMS: atom_id res chain seq x y z
N MET A 1 -31.85 23.16 12.79
CA MET A 1 -32.16 24.50 12.25
C MET A 1 -33.65 24.73 12.43
N GLY A 2 -34.06 25.81 13.10
CA GLY A 2 -35.48 26.14 13.27
C GLY A 2 -35.96 27.01 12.12
N MET A 3 -36.53 26.39 11.09
CA MET A 3 -37.21 27.10 10.00
C MET A 3 -38.68 26.69 9.98
N GLU A 4 -39.58 27.66 9.86
CA GLU A 4 -41.04 27.43 9.88
C GLU A 4 -41.58 26.88 8.54
N GLU A 5 -40.90 27.16 7.43
CA GLU A 5 -41.23 26.62 6.11
C GLU A 5 -39.95 26.26 5.34
N PRO A 6 -39.98 25.20 4.51
CA PRO A 6 -38.83 24.83 3.68
C PRO A 6 -38.51 25.94 2.66
N PRO A 7 -37.22 26.15 2.34
CA PRO A 7 -36.82 27.17 1.38
C PRO A 7 -37.43 26.90 0.00
N LYS A 8 -37.90 27.95 -0.66
CA LYS A 8 -38.42 27.88 -2.04
C LYS A 8 -37.24 27.74 -3.00
N VAL A 9 -37.24 26.66 -3.79
CA VAL A 9 -36.16 26.30 -4.73
C VAL A 9 -36.63 26.55 -6.16
N ASP A 10 -36.71 27.83 -6.53
CA ASP A 10 -37.18 28.19 -7.88
C ASP A 10 -36.00 28.47 -8.83
N HIS A 11 -34.87 29.00 -8.31
CA HIS A 11 -33.60 29.15 -9.02
C HIS A 11 -32.42 29.12 -8.04
N ILE A 12 -31.40 28.33 -8.37
CA ILE A 12 -30.16 28.20 -7.58
C ILE A 12 -29.04 28.90 -8.37
N ASP A 13 -28.67 30.12 -7.95
CA ASP A 13 -27.54 30.87 -8.52
C ASP A 13 -26.20 30.41 -7.89
N ILE A 14 -25.89 29.12 -8.03
CA ILE A 14 -24.60 28.57 -7.61
C ILE A 14 -23.76 28.31 -8.87
N PRO A 15 -22.58 28.95 -9.01
CA PRO A 15 -21.72 28.68 -10.15
C PRO A 15 -21.23 27.23 -10.12
N PRO A 16 -21.08 26.55 -11.27
CA PRO A 16 -20.69 25.13 -11.33
C PRO A 16 -19.42 24.81 -10.54
N SER A 17 -18.44 25.71 -10.54
CA SER A 17 -17.19 25.55 -9.78
C SER A 17 -17.39 25.54 -8.26
N ALA A 18 -18.40 26.24 -7.75
CA ALA A 18 -18.72 26.21 -6.32
C ALA A 18 -19.42 24.89 -5.94
N ILE A 19 -20.22 24.30 -6.85
CA ILE A 19 -20.81 22.99 -6.65
C ILE A 19 -19.70 21.92 -6.60
N GLU A 20 -18.75 21.97 -7.52
CA GLU A 20 -17.61 21.05 -7.56
C GLU A 20 -16.76 21.13 -6.27
N GLN A 21 -16.43 22.34 -5.81
CA GLN A 21 -15.68 22.53 -4.55
C GLN A 21 -16.44 22.05 -3.31
N MET A 22 -17.78 22.18 -3.31
CA MET A 22 -18.61 21.68 -2.21
C MET A 22 -18.67 20.15 -2.20
N ILE A 23 -18.77 19.52 -3.37
CA ILE A 23 -18.74 18.06 -3.50
C ILE A 23 -17.37 17.53 -3.08
N GLU A 24 -16.29 18.10 -3.61
CA GLU A 24 -14.90 17.71 -3.27
C GLU A 24 -14.64 17.87 -1.76
N GLY A 25 -15.09 18.98 -1.16
CA GLY A 25 -14.96 19.20 0.28
C GLY A 25 -15.78 18.22 1.14
N MET A 26 -16.91 17.72 0.63
CA MET A 26 -17.71 16.69 1.31
C MET A 26 -17.05 15.31 1.17
N GLU A 27 -16.52 14.96 0.00
CA GLU A 27 -15.76 13.73 -0.23
C GLU A 27 -14.52 13.67 0.66
N GLU A 28 -13.75 14.76 0.78
CA GLU A 28 -12.60 14.84 1.68
C GLU A 28 -12.97 14.69 3.16
N GLN A 29 -14.16 15.15 3.55
CA GLN A 29 -14.64 15.08 4.92
C GLN A 29 -15.18 13.69 5.26
N ASP A 30 -15.90 13.05 4.34
CA ASP A 30 -16.35 11.66 4.46
C ASP A 30 -15.16 10.70 4.48
N ASP A 31 -14.15 10.89 3.63
CA ASP A 31 -12.92 10.09 3.63
C ASP A 31 -12.16 10.16 4.96
N LYS A 32 -12.20 11.31 5.65
CA LYS A 32 -11.60 11.48 6.98
C LYS A 32 -12.43 10.83 8.08
N LEU A 33 -13.76 10.93 8.00
CA LEU A 33 -14.67 10.29 8.95
C LEU A 33 -14.57 8.76 8.87
N ASP A 34 -14.44 8.22 7.65
CA ASP A 34 -14.21 6.80 7.41
C ASP A 34 -12.82 6.34 7.90
N GLU A 35 -11.78 7.17 7.79
CA GLU A 35 -10.45 6.88 8.36
C GLU A 35 -10.47 6.80 9.89
N ASP A 36 -11.16 7.73 10.56
CA ASP A 36 -11.23 7.79 12.02
C ASP A 36 -12.06 6.63 12.61
N ALA A 37 -12.97 6.05 11.83
CA ALA A 37 -13.80 4.91 12.23
C ALA A 37 -13.19 3.54 11.87
N ALA A 38 -12.25 3.48 10.92
CA ALA A 38 -11.69 2.24 10.41
C ALA A 38 -10.69 1.59 11.38
N GLU A 39 -10.75 0.27 11.51
CA GLU A 39 -9.78 -0.47 12.32
C GLU A 39 -8.46 -0.61 11.55
N LYS A 40 -7.36 -0.19 12.19
CA LYS A 40 -6.03 -0.33 11.61
C LYS A 40 -5.39 -1.68 11.95
N THR A 41 -5.14 -2.51 10.94
CA THR A 41 -4.48 -3.81 11.08
C THR A 41 -3.09 -3.80 10.43
N PHE A 42 -2.11 -4.43 11.08
CA PHE A 42 -0.76 -4.62 10.54
C PHE A 42 -0.49 -6.10 10.25
N ILE A 43 0.04 -6.41 9.06
CA ILE A 43 0.33 -7.79 8.64
C ILE A 43 1.79 -7.87 8.17
N MET A 44 2.57 -8.66 8.87
CA MET A 44 4.00 -8.84 8.58
C MET A 44 4.19 -9.76 7.38
N ALA A 45 5.12 -9.40 6.49
CA ALA A 45 5.54 -10.32 5.45
C ALA A 45 6.33 -11.49 6.05
N VAL A 46 6.19 -12.66 5.44
CA VAL A 46 6.95 -13.87 5.77
C VAL A 46 7.58 -14.45 4.50
N ASP A 47 8.66 -15.19 4.67
CA ASP A 47 9.23 -16.03 3.62
C ASP A 47 8.35 -17.28 3.47
N PRO A 48 7.64 -17.48 2.33
CA PRO A 48 6.82 -18.66 2.12
C PRO A 48 7.64 -19.95 2.01
N SER A 49 8.95 -19.86 1.77
CA SER A 49 9.85 -21.00 1.65
C SER A 49 10.57 -21.36 2.95
N ASP A 50 10.37 -20.61 4.04
CA ASP A 50 11.09 -20.83 5.32
C ASP A 50 12.62 -20.99 5.14
N GLY A 51 13.20 -20.20 4.24
CA GLY A 51 14.62 -20.18 3.91
C GLY A 51 15.11 -21.28 2.96
N PHE A 52 14.22 -22.17 2.48
CA PHE A 52 14.57 -23.22 1.52
C PHE A 52 14.80 -22.70 0.09
N ASP A 53 14.17 -21.58 -0.28
CA ASP A 53 14.38 -20.89 -1.55
C ASP A 53 14.74 -19.42 -1.30
N ARG A 54 16.01 -19.10 -1.49
CA ARG A 54 16.55 -17.75 -1.29
C ARG A 54 16.65 -16.95 -2.59
N GLU A 55 16.43 -17.59 -3.73
CA GLU A 55 16.55 -16.94 -5.04
C GLU A 55 15.21 -16.34 -5.46
N THR A 56 14.11 -17.02 -5.13
CA THR A 56 12.76 -16.52 -5.38
C THR A 56 12.36 -15.51 -4.30
N LEU A 57 12.66 -14.24 -4.55
CA LEU A 57 12.22 -13.15 -3.65
C LEU A 57 10.69 -12.98 -3.70
N VAL A 58 10.03 -13.25 -2.57
CA VAL A 58 8.59 -13.11 -2.42
C VAL A 58 8.19 -12.83 -0.98
N ALA A 59 7.39 -11.79 -0.78
CA ALA A 59 6.80 -11.43 0.51
C ALA A 59 5.37 -11.97 0.59
N ARG A 60 5.15 -13.01 1.39
CA ARG A 60 3.81 -13.55 1.65
C ARG A 60 3.18 -12.88 2.87
N PHE A 61 1.89 -12.58 2.82
CA PHE A 61 1.16 -11.94 3.90
C PHE A 61 0.09 -12.88 4.44
N PRO A 62 0.33 -13.59 5.57
CA PRO A 62 -0.65 -14.48 6.16
C PRO A 62 -1.77 -13.66 6.82
N VAL A 63 -3.00 -13.82 6.33
CA VAL A 63 -4.18 -13.11 6.81
C VAL A 63 -5.17 -14.11 7.40
N SER A 64 -5.88 -13.74 8.48
CA SER A 64 -6.94 -14.58 9.02
C SER A 64 -8.19 -14.53 8.14
N MET A 65 -9.04 -15.56 8.21
CA MET A 65 -10.33 -15.54 7.49
C MET A 65 -11.19 -14.34 7.90
N THR A 66 -11.17 -13.95 9.17
CA THR A 66 -11.95 -12.80 9.65
C THR A 66 -11.51 -11.50 8.99
N THR A 67 -10.21 -11.28 8.84
CA THR A 67 -9.66 -10.11 8.15
C THR A 67 -9.95 -10.14 6.64
N MET A 68 -9.85 -11.31 5.99
CA MET A 68 -10.13 -11.44 4.55
C MET A 68 -11.59 -11.10 4.18
N LEU A 69 -12.54 -11.29 5.11
CA LEU A 69 -13.96 -11.02 4.90
C LEU A 69 -14.33 -9.53 5.08
N ARG A 70 -13.44 -8.71 5.64
CA ARG A 70 -13.69 -7.27 5.85
C ARG A 70 -13.38 -6.46 4.61
N LYS A 71 -14.14 -5.39 4.39
CA LYS A 71 -13.85 -4.41 3.33
C LYS A 71 -12.54 -3.69 3.67
N VAL A 72 -11.69 -3.50 2.67
CA VAL A 72 -10.46 -2.72 2.80
C VAL A 72 -10.77 -1.30 2.39
N ALA A 73 -10.72 -0.36 3.33
CA ALA A 73 -10.86 1.06 3.03
C ALA A 73 -9.58 1.58 2.38
N LYS A 74 -8.43 1.41 3.05
CA LYS A 74 -7.12 1.84 2.57
C LYS A 74 -6.06 0.77 2.84
N ALA A 75 -5.10 0.65 1.94
CA ALA A 75 -3.99 -0.29 2.06
C ALA A 75 -2.65 0.37 1.72
N TYR A 76 -1.66 0.08 2.56
CA TYR A 76 -0.30 0.55 2.34
C TYR A 76 0.69 -0.58 2.57
N LEU A 77 1.63 -0.72 1.65
CA LEU A 77 2.80 -1.57 1.81
C LEU A 77 3.97 -0.72 2.33
N HIS A 78 4.54 -1.14 3.45
CA HIS A 78 5.74 -0.55 4.00
C HIS A 78 6.94 -1.36 3.53
N VAL A 79 7.88 -0.72 2.85
CA VAL A 79 9.08 -1.32 2.25
C VAL A 79 10.31 -0.73 2.91
N TYR A 80 11.18 -1.57 3.45
CA TYR A 80 12.51 -1.13 3.87
C TYR A 80 13.47 -1.17 2.68
N LEU A 81 14.06 -0.02 2.37
CA LEU A 81 15.13 0.13 1.39
C LEU A 81 16.45 0.18 2.15
N TYR A 82 17.34 -0.77 1.88
CA TYR A 82 18.65 -0.86 2.52
C TYR A 82 19.76 -0.32 1.63
N VAL A 83 20.54 0.61 2.16
CA VAL A 83 21.78 1.09 1.59
C VAL A 83 22.87 0.91 2.63
N GLU A 84 23.95 0.20 2.28
CA GLU A 84 25.02 -0.18 3.21
C GLU A 84 25.70 1.05 3.82
N GLU A 85 26.10 2.01 2.97
CA GLU A 85 26.67 3.29 3.38
C GLU A 85 25.82 4.46 2.85
N ALA A 86 25.86 5.61 3.52
CA ALA A 86 25.16 6.78 3.03
C ALA A 86 25.73 7.21 1.67
N LEU A 87 24.83 7.43 0.70
CA LEU A 87 25.19 7.90 -0.63
C LEU A 87 25.81 9.30 -0.55
N PRO A 88 26.80 9.61 -1.41
CA PRO A 88 27.44 10.93 -1.43
C PRO A 88 26.42 12.03 -1.72
N GLU A 89 25.44 11.76 -2.58
CA GLU A 89 24.32 12.64 -2.90
C GLU A 89 23.00 11.84 -2.85
N PRO A 90 21.85 12.50 -2.62
CA PRO A 90 20.55 11.83 -2.67
C PRO A 90 20.25 11.31 -4.09
N GLU A 91 19.88 10.03 -4.18
CA GLU A 91 19.51 9.39 -5.45
C GLU A 91 18.01 9.12 -5.50
N THR A 92 17.44 9.25 -6.69
CA THR A 92 16.02 8.94 -6.94
C THR A 92 15.90 7.53 -7.49
N VAL A 93 15.16 6.69 -6.77
CA VAL A 93 14.85 5.32 -7.19
C VAL A 93 13.35 5.16 -7.36
N GLU A 94 12.97 4.25 -8.25
CA GLU A 94 11.59 3.84 -8.45
C GLU A 94 11.34 2.53 -7.70
N VAL A 95 10.36 2.54 -6.79
CA VAL A 95 9.87 1.34 -6.12
C VAL A 95 8.70 0.79 -6.92
N VAL A 96 8.85 -0.40 -7.49
CA VAL A 96 7.81 -1.10 -8.25
C VAL A 96 7.38 -2.33 -7.49
N VAL A 97 6.08 -2.50 -7.28
CA VAL A 97 5.48 -3.64 -6.59
C VAL A 97 4.82 -4.52 -7.63
N HIS A 98 5.29 -5.75 -7.75
CA HIS A 98 4.73 -6.77 -8.61
C HIS A 98 4.00 -7.83 -7.79
N GLU A 99 3.00 -8.44 -8.43
CA GLU A 99 2.44 -9.70 -7.93
C GLU A 99 3.41 -10.84 -8.21
N ARG A 100 3.48 -11.80 -7.30
CA ARG A 100 4.05 -13.11 -7.56
C ARG A 100 2.91 -14.13 -7.64
N ARG A 101 2.73 -14.74 -8.79
CA ARG A 101 1.66 -15.73 -9.02
C ARG A 101 1.95 -17.02 -8.27
N LEU A 102 0.93 -17.86 -8.09
CA LEU A 102 1.05 -19.14 -7.37
C LEU A 102 2.04 -20.12 -8.02
N ASN A 103 2.26 -20.00 -9.34
CA ASN A 103 3.26 -20.78 -10.05
C ASN A 103 4.70 -20.25 -9.89
N GLY A 104 4.89 -19.15 -9.15
CA GLY A 104 6.19 -18.54 -8.92
C GLY A 104 6.60 -17.52 -9.99
N ASP A 105 5.78 -17.22 -10.98
CA ASP A 105 6.09 -16.19 -11.98
C ASP A 105 5.85 -14.78 -11.44
N VAL A 106 6.61 -13.81 -11.95
CA VAL A 106 6.34 -12.38 -11.73
C VAL A 106 5.17 -11.96 -12.62
N GLY A 107 4.14 -11.41 -11.99
CA GLY A 107 2.95 -10.86 -12.63
C GLY A 107 3.05 -9.35 -12.87
N ASP A 108 1.88 -8.73 -12.97
CA ASP A 108 1.76 -7.32 -13.30
C ASP A 108 2.25 -6.42 -12.17
N ALA A 109 2.66 -5.20 -12.53
CA ALA A 109 2.95 -4.15 -11.57
C ALA A 109 1.63 -3.59 -11.00
N VAL A 110 1.47 -3.65 -9.69
CA VAL A 110 0.25 -3.21 -8.98
C VAL A 110 0.40 -1.84 -8.33
N ALA A 111 1.63 -1.41 -8.07
CA ALA A 111 1.91 -0.08 -7.58
C ALA A 111 3.34 0.36 -7.92
N THR A 112 3.51 1.66 -8.08
CA THR A 112 4.81 2.29 -8.31
C THR A 112 4.93 3.54 -7.45
N LYS A 113 6.11 3.80 -6.89
CA LYS A 113 6.41 5.01 -6.15
C LYS A 113 7.86 5.45 -6.34
N THR A 114 8.05 6.68 -6.78
CA THR A 114 9.35 7.33 -6.81
C THR A 114 9.74 7.85 -5.44
N VAL A 115 10.99 7.63 -5.03
CA VAL A 115 11.53 8.10 -3.75
C VAL A 115 12.96 8.57 -3.93
N THR A 116 13.29 9.69 -3.27
CA THR A 116 14.67 10.16 -3.16
C THR A 116 15.23 9.72 -1.82
N LEU A 117 16.37 9.04 -1.82
CA LEU A 117 17.04 8.58 -0.60
C LEU A 117 18.55 8.84 -0.65
N GLN A 118 19.14 9.02 0.53
CA GLN A 118 20.59 9.09 0.73
C GLN A 118 21.08 7.98 1.66
N ARG A 119 20.18 7.37 2.45
CA ARG A 119 20.48 6.33 3.43
C ARG A 119 19.32 5.35 3.48
N SER A 120 19.52 4.21 4.14
CA SER A 120 18.45 3.25 4.40
C SER A 120 17.22 3.94 4.99
N THR A 121 16.06 3.61 4.42
CA THR A 121 14.81 4.29 4.76
C THR A 121 13.62 3.37 4.58
N LYS A 122 12.51 3.75 5.19
CA LYS A 122 11.23 3.07 5.05
C LYS A 122 10.33 3.88 4.13
N VAL A 123 9.81 3.23 3.12
CA VAL A 123 8.92 3.82 2.12
C VAL A 123 7.54 3.23 2.28
N VAL A 124 6.52 4.09 2.18
CA VAL A 124 5.12 3.69 2.21
C VAL A 124 4.59 3.75 0.78
N VAL A 125 4.21 2.61 0.22
CA VAL A 125 3.62 2.48 -1.12
C VAL A 125 2.11 2.26 -0.97
N PRO A 126 1.26 3.20 -1.41
CA PRO A 126 -0.18 2.99 -1.43
C PRO A 126 -0.54 1.85 -2.39
N LEU A 127 -1.45 0.98 -1.97
CA LEU A 127 -2.00 -0.09 -2.79
C LEU A 127 -3.49 0.17 -3.01
N LYS A 128 -4.02 -0.30 -4.14
CA LYS A 128 -5.46 -0.27 -4.37
C LYS A 128 -6.13 -1.30 -3.48
N SER A 129 -7.10 -0.87 -2.68
CA SER A 129 -7.88 -1.75 -1.82
C SER A 129 -8.54 -2.89 -2.59
N SER A 130 -8.97 -2.64 -3.85
CA SER A 130 -9.53 -3.67 -4.73
C SER A 130 -8.56 -4.79 -5.10
N ASP A 131 -7.27 -4.48 -5.26
CA ASP A 131 -6.25 -5.51 -5.53
C ASP A 131 -6.03 -6.37 -4.29
N VAL A 132 -5.95 -5.73 -3.11
CA VAL A 132 -5.83 -6.43 -1.82
C VAL A 132 -7.01 -7.39 -1.58
N GLU A 133 -8.23 -6.93 -1.83
CA GLU A 133 -9.42 -7.77 -1.72
C GLU A 133 -9.43 -8.90 -2.76
N ARG A 134 -8.99 -8.63 -3.99
CA ARG A 134 -8.86 -9.65 -5.05
C ARG A 134 -7.93 -10.78 -4.61
N TRP A 135 -6.75 -10.44 -4.07
CA TRP A 135 -5.75 -11.41 -3.63
C TRP A 135 -6.24 -12.38 -2.56
N TRP A 136 -7.24 -11.99 -1.77
CA TRP A 136 -7.75 -12.83 -0.69
C TRP A 136 -8.99 -13.63 -1.06
N ARG A 137 -9.76 -13.19 -2.06
CA ARG A 137 -11.11 -13.73 -2.30
C ARG A 137 -11.27 -14.42 -3.64
N SER A 138 -10.70 -13.87 -4.71
CA SER A 138 -11.05 -14.27 -6.08
C SER A 138 -9.86 -14.69 -6.92
N ASP A 139 -8.69 -14.07 -6.74
CA ASP A 139 -7.49 -14.38 -7.52
C ASP A 139 -6.25 -14.35 -6.61
N PRO A 140 -6.00 -15.46 -5.88
CA PRO A 140 -4.94 -15.51 -4.88
C PRO A 140 -3.54 -15.50 -5.52
N ILE A 141 -2.66 -14.69 -4.94
CA ILE A 141 -1.25 -14.60 -5.30
C ILE A 141 -0.39 -15.32 -4.25
N LEU A 142 0.83 -15.71 -4.63
CA LEU A 142 1.82 -16.25 -3.70
C LEU A 142 2.29 -15.17 -2.71
N GLY A 143 2.45 -13.95 -3.20
CA GLY A 143 2.90 -12.80 -2.43
C GLY A 143 3.29 -11.64 -3.34
N LEU A 144 3.99 -10.66 -2.78
CA LEU A 144 4.48 -9.50 -3.53
C LEU A 144 5.99 -9.60 -3.77
N TYR A 145 6.41 -9.12 -4.93
CA TYR A 145 7.81 -8.94 -5.30
C TYR A 145 8.07 -7.46 -5.50
N VAL A 146 8.94 -6.86 -4.68
CA VAL A 146 9.24 -5.43 -4.73
C VAL A 146 10.61 -5.19 -5.36
N VAL A 147 10.68 -4.28 -6.31
CA VAL A 147 11.91 -3.89 -6.99
C VAL A 147 12.19 -2.43 -6.70
N ALA A 148 13.40 -2.13 -6.23
CA ALA A 148 13.94 -0.79 -6.16
C ALA A 148 15.41 -0.88 -6.56
N MET A 149 15.74 -0.50 -7.80
CA MET A 149 17.08 -0.69 -8.33
C MET A 149 17.98 0.50 -8.00
N LEU A 150 19.12 0.23 -7.38
CA LEU A 150 20.21 1.19 -7.17
C LEU A 150 21.51 0.52 -7.61
N ASN A 151 22.22 1.13 -8.57
CA ASN A 151 23.47 0.59 -9.12
C ASN A 151 23.40 -0.89 -9.58
N GLY A 152 22.25 -1.30 -10.13
CA GLY A 152 22.04 -2.67 -10.63
C GLY A 152 21.70 -3.70 -9.55
N GLN A 153 21.56 -3.29 -8.29
CA GLN A 153 21.14 -4.15 -7.17
C GLN A 153 19.73 -3.75 -6.71
N ASN A 154 18.92 -4.76 -6.37
CA ASN A 154 17.66 -4.50 -5.67
C ASN A 154 17.96 -4.14 -4.21
N ILE A 155 17.58 -2.93 -3.81
CA ILE A 155 17.74 -2.45 -2.43
C ILE A 155 16.47 -2.60 -1.58
N ALA A 156 15.36 -3.05 -2.18
CA ALA A 156 14.19 -3.47 -1.42
C ALA A 156 14.50 -4.79 -0.71
N VAL A 157 14.34 -4.82 0.61
CA VAL A 157 14.61 -6.01 1.40
C VAL A 157 13.39 -6.91 1.45
N HIS A 158 13.55 -8.20 1.12
CA HIS A 158 12.51 -9.22 1.28
C HIS A 158 12.71 -10.09 2.53
N PRO A 159 11.68 -10.83 2.98
CA PRO A 159 11.80 -11.72 4.13
C PRO A 159 12.92 -12.77 4.01
N GLN A 160 13.22 -13.24 2.79
CA GLN A 160 14.31 -14.19 2.50
C GLN A 160 15.70 -13.62 2.83
N GLU A 161 15.82 -12.29 2.77
CA GLU A 161 17.08 -11.55 2.91
C GLU A 161 17.23 -10.94 4.30
N ASP A 162 16.21 -11.07 5.15
CA ASP A 162 16.16 -10.52 6.50
C ASP A 162 17.10 -11.30 7.45
N ARG A 163 18.40 -11.08 7.27
CA ARG A 163 19.46 -11.64 8.12
C ARG A 163 19.60 -10.90 9.46
N HIS A 164 18.92 -9.77 9.63
CA HIS A 164 19.01 -8.91 10.80
C HIS A 164 17.62 -8.65 11.37
N ALA A 165 17.27 -9.39 12.43
CA ALA A 165 16.00 -9.34 13.18
C ALA A 165 15.60 -7.97 13.81
N ARG A 166 16.13 -6.85 13.32
CA ARG A 166 15.86 -5.49 13.81
C ARG A 166 15.02 -4.65 12.84
N HIS A 167 14.88 -5.05 11.58
CA HIS A 167 14.09 -4.29 10.61
C HIS A 167 13.09 -5.20 9.91
N VAL A 168 11.80 -4.96 10.19
CA VAL A 168 10.72 -5.59 9.43
C VAL A 168 10.84 -5.15 7.98
N SER A 169 11.27 -6.06 7.12
CA SER A 169 11.55 -5.84 5.71
C SER A 169 10.32 -5.31 4.95
N LEU A 170 9.20 -6.01 5.08
CA LEU A 170 7.92 -5.69 4.43
C LEU A 170 6.74 -5.95 5.39
N PHE A 171 5.75 -5.06 5.41
CA PHE A 171 4.45 -5.33 6.06
C PHE A 171 3.34 -4.45 5.49
N PHE A 172 2.09 -4.91 5.60
CA PHE A 172 0.92 -4.10 5.31
C PHE A 172 0.48 -3.30 6.52
N SER A 173 -0.02 -2.08 6.27
CA SER A 173 -0.98 -1.42 7.15
C SER A 173 -2.28 -1.23 6.39
N LEU A 174 -3.36 -1.78 6.95
CA LEU A 174 -4.69 -1.80 6.37
C LEU A 174 -5.66 -1.04 7.26
N PHE A 175 -6.63 -0.39 6.64
CA PHE A 175 -7.78 0.21 7.28
C PHE A 175 -9.01 -0.61 6.85
N LEU A 176 -9.72 -1.19 7.81
CA LEU A 176 -10.79 -2.20 7.62
C LEU A 176 -12.10 -1.83 8.33
#